data_AF-A0A5K1BJS9-F1
#
_entry.id   AF-A0A5K1BJS9-F1
#
_cell.length_a   1.000
_cell.length_b   1.000
_cell.length_c   1.000
_cell.angle_alpha   90.00
_cell.angle_beta   90.00
_cell.angle_gamma   90.00
#
_symmetry.space_group_name_H-M   'P 1'
#
loop_
_entity.id
_entity.type
_entity.pdbx_description
1 polymer ?
#
loop_
_entity_poly.entity_id
_entity_poly.type
_entity_poly.pdbx_seq_one_letter_code
_entity_poly.pdbx_strand_id
1 'polypeptide(L)' 'VFSKYFGKYGEITDSVIMRDKYSGHPRGFGFVTYADPSVVDRVIQETHILNGKQ' A
#
# COMPACT_ATOMS: atom_id res chain seq x y z
N VAL A 1 -6.89 4.54 1.03
CA VAL A 1 -5.71 5.00 1.82
C VAL A 1 -4.44 4.65 1.09
N PHE A 2 -4.21 3.36 0.80
CA PHE A 2 -3.00 2.91 0.09
C PHE A 2 -2.92 3.51 -1.32
N SER A 3 -3.97 3.37 -2.13
CA SER A 3 -4.05 4.00 -3.46
C SER A 3 -3.74 5.50 -3.47
N LYS A 4 -4.27 6.26 -2.50
CA LYS A 4 -4.05 7.72 -2.41
C LYS A 4 -2.62 8.08 -2.03
N TYR A 5 -2.02 7.36 -1.08
CA TYR A 5 -0.66 7.67 -0.63
C TYR A 5 0.38 7.13 -1.61
N PHE A 6 0.26 5.86 -2.00
CA PHE A 6 1.21 5.18 -2.87
C PHE A 6 1.10 5.63 -4.34
N GLY A 7 -0.05 6.19 -4.74
CA GLY A 7 -0.27 6.73 -6.08
C GLY A 7 0.63 7.93 -6.42
N LYS A 8 1.26 8.55 -5.42
CA LYS A 8 2.25 9.63 -5.65
C LYS A 8 3.57 9.11 -6.25
N TYR A 9 3.87 7.82 -6.08
CA TYR A 9 5.09 7.22 -6.60
C TYR A 9 4.93 6.70 -8.04
N GLY A 10 3.71 6.39 -8.45
CA GLY A 10 3.40 5.88 -9.78
C GLY A 10 1.96 5.39 -9.91
N GLU A 11 1.59 5.01 -11.13
CA GLU A 11 0.26 4.48 -11.42
C GLU A 11 0.06 3.12 -10.73
N ILE A 12 -1.02 3.03 -9.95
CA ILE A 12 -1.41 1.81 -9.23
C ILE A 12 -2.50 1.11 -10.04
N THR A 13 -2.23 -0.15 -10.40
CA THR A 13 -3.20 -1.01 -11.09
C THR A 13 -4.15 -1.69 -10.10
N ASP A 14 -3.66 -2.04 -8.91
CA ASP A 14 -4.49 -2.63 -7.85
C ASP A 14 -3.97 -2.29 -6.45
N SER A 15 -4.88 -2.21 -5.46
CA SER A 15 -4.49 -2.09 -4.05
C SER A 15 -5.51 -2.75 -3.14
N VAL A 16 -5.02 -3.65 -2.27
CA VAL A 16 -5.87 -4.45 -1.40
C VAL A 16 -5.42 -4.32 0.05
N ILE A 17 -6.35 -3.94 0.94
CA ILE A 17 -6.13 -3.94 2.39
C ILE A 17 -6.63 -5.26 2.94
N MET A 18 -5.74 -6.05 3.53
CA MET A 18 -6.14 -7.33 4.11
C MET A 18 -6.90 -7.07 5.41
N ARG A 19 -8.15 -7.54 5.45
CA ARG A 19 -9.02 -7.45 6.61
C ARG A 19 -9.30 -8.83 7.16
N ASP A 20 -9.41 -8.93 8.47
CA ASP A 20 -9.82 -10.14 9.15
C ASP A 20 -11.26 -10.48 8.72
N LYS A 21 -11.49 -11.73 8.32
CA LYS A 21 -12.76 -12.16 7.70
C LYS A 21 -13.91 -12.20 8.71
N TYR A 22 -13.62 -12.31 10.00
CA TYR A 22 -14.62 -12.46 11.05
C TYR A 22 -14.96 -11.12 11.71
N SER A 23 -13.95 -10.30 12.00
CA SER A 23 -14.10 -9.01 12.68
C SER A 23 -14.14 -7.81 11.74
N GLY A 24 -13.75 -7.96 10.47
CA GLY A 24 -13.64 -6.87 9.50
C GLY A 24 -12.50 -5.88 9.78
N HIS A 25 -11.74 -6.07 10.87
CA HIS A 25 -10.62 -5.21 11.22
C HIS A 25 -9.44 -5.40 10.26
N PRO A 26 -8.74 -4.32 9.89
CA PRO A 26 -7.54 -4.42 9.07
C PRO A 26 -6.45 -5.22 9.81
N ARG A 27 -5.84 -6.20 9.13
CA ARG A 27 -4.79 -7.06 9.67
C ARG A 27 -3.45 -6.36 9.85
N GLY A 28 -3.38 -5.05 9.57
CA GLY A 28 -2.16 -4.26 9.67
C GLY A 28 -1.26 -4.32 8.43
N PHE A 29 -1.66 -5.01 7.36
CA PHE A 29 -0.92 -5.06 6.11
C PHE A 29 -1.85 -5.04 4.89
N GLY A 30 -1.29 -4.73 3.74
CA GLY A 30 -1.97 -4.74 2.46
C GLY A 30 -0.96 -4.84 1.32
N PHE A 31 -1.47 -5.00 0.11
CA PHE A 31 -0.67 -5.12 -1.11
C PHE A 31 -1.02 -3.98 -2.06
N VAL A 32 -0.01 -3.50 -2.78
CA VAL A 32 -0.15 -2.49 -3.84
C VAL A 32 0.58 -3.01 -5.06
N THR A 33 -0.10 -2.99 -6.20
CA THR A 33 0.45 -3.37 -7.50
C THR A 33 0.62 -2.12 -8.34
N TYR A 34 1.84 -1.85 -8.78
CA TYR A 34 2.15 -0.75 -9.68
C TYR A 34 2.10 -1.22 -11.14
N ALA A 35 1.78 -0.28 -12.05
CA ALA A 35 1.88 -0.52 -13.49
C ALA A 35 3.34 -0.67 -13.94
N ASP A 36 4.25 0.10 -13.34
CA ASP A 36 5.68 0.08 -13.62
C ASP A 36 6.48 -0.50 -12.44
N PRO A 37 7.22 -1.61 -12.64
CA PRO A 37 8.02 -2.22 -11.58
C PRO A 37 9.17 -1.31 -11.09
N SER A 38 9.64 -0.36 -11.89
CA SER A 38 10.71 0.57 -11.52
C SER A 38 10.33 1.49 -10.35
N VAL A 39 9.02 1.67 -10.14
CA VAL A 39 8.49 2.44 -9.01
C VAL A 39 8.72 1.72 -7.69
N VAL A 40 8.70 0.37 -7.69
CA VAL A 40 8.81 -0.46 -6.49
C VAL A 40 10.14 -0.21 -5.79
N ASP A 41 11.25 -0.14 -6.53
CA ASP A 41 12.59 0.08 -5.96
C ASP A 41 12.70 1.39 -5.17
N ARG A 42 12.01 2.44 -5.63
CA ARG A 42 11.98 3.73 -4.92
C ARG A 42 11.09 3.67 -3.69
N VAL A 43 9.95 3.01 -3.81
CA VAL A 43 8.99 2.88 -2.72
C VAL A 43 9.59 2.06 -1.58
N ILE A 44 10.27 0.94 -1.85
CA ILE A 44 10.82 0.07 -0.79
C ILE A 44 12.00 0.69 -0.03
N GLN A 45 12.65 1.71 -0.59
CA GLN A 45 13.78 2.40 0.06
C GLN A 45 13.32 3.40 1.14
N GLU A 46 12.05 3.81 1.12
CA GLU A 46 11.49 4.76 2.07
C GLU A 46 10.70 4.04 3.18
N THR A 47 10.78 4.56 4.41
CA THR A 47 9.87 4.17 5.49
C THR A 47 8.56 4.95 5.35
N HIS A 48 7.44 4.24 5.20
CA HIS A 48 6.12 4.84 5.03
C HIS A 48 5.34 4.86 6.33
N ILE A 49 4.86 6.03 6.75
CA ILE A 49 3.95 6.14 7.90
C ILE A 49 2.55 6.47 7.38
N LEU A 50 1.61 5.54 7.56
CA LEU A 50 0.23 5.64 7.13
C LEU A 50 -0.67 5.69 8.37
N ASN A 51 -1.33 6.83 8.59
CA ASN A 51 -2.22 7.05 9.74
C ASN A 51 -1.54 6.76 11.10
N GLY A 52 -0.27 7.13 11.25
CA GLY A 52 0.51 6.92 12.48
C GLY A 52 0.99 5.48 12.70
N LYS A 53 0.84 4.61 11.70
CA LYS A 53 1.35 3.23 11.70
C LYS A 53 2.35 3.07 10.56
N GLN A 54 3.47 2.40 10.85
CA GLN A 54 4.43 1.94 9.85
C GLN A 54 3.97 0.61 9.27
#